data_AF-A0A840ZN70-F1
#
_entry.id   AF-A0A840ZN70-F1
#
_cell.length_a   1.000
_cell.length_b   1.000
_cell.length_c   1.000
_cell.angle_alpha   90.00
_cell.angle_beta   90.00
_cell.angle_gamma   90.00
#
_symmetry.space_group_name_H-M   'P 1'
#
loop_
_entity.id
_entity.type
_entity.pdbx_description
1 polymer ?
#
loop_
_entity_poly.entity_id
_entity_poly.type
_entity_poly.pdbx_seq_one_letter_code
_entity_poly.pdbx_strand_id
1 'polypeptide(L)'
;MTYFDELRDGAGQHFEQWLRALAAGDHSARAAAWGLRLDLGGLAPAAAFEVVAEAVDRYASRHRVLYAAATCGGPYDDEDAIESALGMMAVVVFEKAMPEAEREARRRARIVARIREGSYDEGDVAWLEERAATMTNAEILAMKPFDEAMEHEISRHVARASTPQTDHWTRRTIPPGERHLILREHLMGRENETRHSEISAYLHVIAGDGGASEFLAEYDEHIALAS
;
A
#
# COMPACT_ATOMS: atom_id res chain seq x y z
N MET A 1 -8.44 3.37 2.50
CA MET A 1 -7.04 3.77 2.75
C MET A 1 -6.84 5.28 2.57
N THR A 2 -6.27 5.92 3.58
CA THR A 2 -5.90 7.34 3.75
C THR A 2 -4.40 7.44 3.99
N TYR A 3 -3.81 8.65 3.98
CA TYR A 3 -2.38 8.82 4.32
C TYR A 3 -2.05 8.38 5.75
N PHE A 4 -3.03 8.47 6.64
CA PHE A 4 -2.89 8.01 8.02
C PHE A 4 -2.74 6.49 8.10
N ASP A 5 -3.41 5.76 7.21
CA ASP A 5 -3.28 4.30 7.13
C ASP A 5 -1.90 3.88 6.57
N GLU A 6 -1.17 4.79 5.91
CA GLU A 6 0.20 4.54 5.42
C GLU A 6 1.29 4.83 6.47
N LEU A 7 0.92 5.21 7.69
CA LEU A 7 1.85 5.41 8.80
C LEU A 7 2.36 4.06 9.34
N ARG A 8 3.69 3.94 9.48
CA ARG A 8 4.39 2.73 9.90
C ARG A 8 4.93 2.87 11.33
N ASP A 9 5.51 1.79 11.85
CA ASP A 9 6.32 1.80 13.07
C ASP A 9 5.56 2.36 14.29
N GLY A 10 4.25 2.10 14.35
CA GLY A 10 3.38 2.59 15.42
C GLY A 10 3.07 4.09 15.37
N ALA A 11 3.56 4.85 14.37
CA ALA A 11 3.35 6.29 14.26
C ALA A 11 1.87 6.69 14.29
N GLY A 12 0.99 5.93 13.62
CA GLY A 12 -0.46 6.14 13.69
C GLY A 12 -1.02 5.94 15.10
N GLN A 13 -0.56 4.92 15.83
CA GLN A 13 -0.99 4.65 17.20
C GLN A 13 -0.52 5.76 18.16
N HIS A 14 0.72 6.22 18.00
CA HIS A 14 1.26 7.35 18.76
C HIS A 14 0.48 8.63 18.48
N PHE A 15 0.12 8.88 17.22
CA PHE A 15 -0.72 10.01 16.83
C PHE A 15 -2.10 9.96 17.48
N GLU A 16 -2.76 8.80 17.50
CA GLU A 16 -4.02 8.65 18.23
C GLU A 16 -3.88 8.88 19.73
N GLN A 17 -2.79 8.40 20.34
CA GLN A 17 -2.50 8.65 21.75
C GLN A 17 -2.32 10.15 22.01
N TRP A 18 -1.58 10.86 21.14
CA TRP A 18 -1.44 12.30 21.21
C TRP A 18 -2.78 13.03 21.06
N LEU A 19 -3.66 12.62 20.13
CA LEU A 19 -5.00 13.18 19.99
C LEU A 19 -5.86 12.96 21.23
N ARG A 20 -5.81 11.76 21.84
CA ARG A 20 -6.51 11.47 23.10
C ARG A 20 -5.99 12.33 24.24
N ALA A 21 -4.67 12.51 24.35
CA ALA A 21 -4.05 13.39 25.34
C ALA A 21 -4.45 14.86 25.13
N LEU A 22 -4.48 15.33 23.88
CA LEU A 22 -4.94 16.66 23.52
C LEU A 22 -6.40 16.88 23.94
N ALA A 23 -7.29 15.92 23.66
CA ALA A 23 -8.69 15.96 24.06
C ALA A 23 -8.87 15.95 25.59
N ALA A 24 -7.99 15.25 26.32
CA ALA A 24 -7.96 15.25 27.78
C ALA A 24 -7.36 16.54 28.39
N GLY A 25 -6.86 17.45 27.54
CA GLY A 25 -6.28 18.72 27.97
C GLY A 25 -4.84 18.63 28.47
N ASP A 26 -4.11 17.57 28.11
CA ASP A 26 -2.69 17.39 28.46
C ASP A 26 -1.84 18.59 28.02
N HIS A 27 -0.96 19.05 28.92
CA HIS A 27 -0.18 20.27 28.69
C HIS A 27 0.82 20.11 27.54
N SER A 28 1.47 18.95 27.43
CA SER A 28 2.46 18.69 26.38
C SER A 28 1.81 18.63 25.01
N ALA A 29 0.71 17.87 24.90
CA ALA A 29 -0.05 17.76 23.67
C ALA A 29 -0.62 19.12 23.21
N ARG A 30 -1.12 19.92 24.16
CA ARG A 30 -1.60 21.29 23.88
C ARG A 30 -0.49 22.23 23.45
N ALA A 31 0.73 22.10 23.99
CA ALA A 31 1.86 22.94 23.59
C ALA A 31 2.22 22.71 22.11
N ALA A 32 2.26 21.45 21.67
CA ALA A 32 2.48 21.11 20.26
C ALA A 32 1.38 21.66 19.35
N ALA A 33 0.10 21.43 19.71
CA ALA A 33 -1.04 21.94 18.94
C ALA A 33 -1.04 23.48 18.87
N TRP A 34 -0.74 24.16 19.98
CA TRP A 34 -0.64 25.61 20.04
C TRP A 34 0.50 26.16 19.18
N GLY A 35 1.67 25.52 19.22
CA GLY A 35 2.82 25.88 18.37
C GLY A 35 2.50 25.79 16.87
N LEU A 36 1.66 24.84 16.49
CA LEU A 36 1.15 24.65 15.13
C LEU A 36 -0.13 25.46 14.82
N ARG A 37 -0.63 26.26 15.79
CA ARG A 37 -1.87 27.05 15.66
C ARG A 37 -3.09 26.21 15.27
N LEU A 38 -3.18 25.02 15.85
CA LEU A 38 -4.19 24.02 15.51
C LEU A 38 -5.38 24.07 16.47
N ASP A 39 -6.56 23.85 15.89
CA ASP A 39 -7.75 23.41 16.59
C ASP A 39 -8.23 22.11 15.91
N LEU A 40 -8.09 20.99 16.60
CA LEU A 40 -8.39 19.65 16.09
C LEU A 40 -9.67 19.05 16.69
N GLY A 41 -10.44 19.85 17.44
CA GLY A 41 -11.60 19.38 18.19
C GLY A 41 -12.60 18.62 17.30
N GLY A 42 -12.86 17.36 17.64
CA GLY A 42 -13.87 16.54 16.98
C GLY A 42 -13.48 15.96 15.62
N LEU A 43 -12.23 16.15 15.17
CA LEU A 43 -11.74 15.52 13.94
C LEU A 43 -11.41 14.04 14.17
N ALA A 44 -11.73 13.21 13.17
CA ALA A 44 -11.24 11.84 13.11
C ALA A 44 -9.71 11.81 12.90
N PRO A 45 -8.99 10.76 13.34
CA PRO A 45 -7.53 10.71 13.28
C PRO A 45 -6.95 11.02 11.90
N ALA A 46 -7.49 10.44 10.84
CA ALA A 46 -7.00 10.70 9.48
C ALA A 46 -7.12 12.17 9.05
N ALA A 47 -8.28 12.80 9.33
CA ALA A 47 -8.48 14.22 9.02
C ALA A 47 -7.60 15.13 9.89
N ALA A 48 -7.42 14.76 11.17
CA ALA A 48 -6.53 15.50 12.07
C ALA A 48 -5.07 15.41 11.62
N PHE A 49 -4.63 14.23 11.14
CA PHE A 49 -3.27 14.03 10.62
C PHE A 49 -2.98 14.92 9.42
N GLU A 50 -3.90 15.01 8.46
CA GLU A 50 -3.74 15.89 7.30
C GLU A 50 -3.62 17.37 7.71
N VAL A 51 -4.46 17.82 8.64
CA VAL A 51 -4.40 19.20 9.18
C VAL A 51 -3.08 19.45 9.92
N VAL A 52 -2.58 18.47 10.68
CA VAL A 52 -1.27 18.56 11.34
C VAL A 52 -0.15 18.65 10.31
N ALA A 53 -0.15 17.80 9.27
CA ALA A 53 0.86 17.81 8.22
C ALA A 53 0.98 19.19 7.55
N GLU A 54 -0.16 19.81 7.21
CA GLU A 54 -0.20 21.15 6.63
C GLU A 54 0.32 22.23 7.59
N ALA A 55 -0.04 22.14 8.86
CA ALA A 55 0.42 23.09 9.87
C ALA A 55 1.91 22.94 10.15
N VAL A 56 2.45 21.71 10.12
CA VAL A 56 3.89 21.44 10.22
C VAL A 56 4.62 22.09 9.04
N ASP A 57 4.15 21.91 7.80
CA ASP A 57 4.78 22.55 6.65
C ASP A 57 4.75 24.08 6.73
N ARG A 58 3.60 24.65 7.12
CA ARG A 58 3.37 26.09 7.18
C ARG A 58 4.08 26.79 8.35
N TYR A 59 4.11 26.17 9.53
CA TYR A 59 4.51 26.84 10.77
C TYR A 59 5.77 26.29 11.42
N ALA A 60 6.12 25.02 11.21
CA ALA A 60 7.27 24.43 11.90
C ALA A 60 8.62 24.86 11.30
N SER A 61 8.68 25.27 10.03
CA SER A 61 9.93 25.65 9.33
C SER A 61 11.01 24.57 9.49
N ARG A 62 12.13 24.84 10.19
CA ARG A 62 13.21 23.88 10.48
C ARG A 62 12.91 22.90 11.62
N HIS A 63 11.80 23.08 12.35
CA HIS A 63 11.45 22.30 13.54
C HIS A 63 10.48 21.14 13.24
N ARG A 64 10.34 20.73 11.98
CA ARG A 64 9.40 19.66 11.57
C ARG A 64 9.60 18.37 12.36
N VAL A 65 10.86 17.97 12.55
CA VAL A 65 11.22 16.78 13.34
C VAL A 65 10.69 16.85 14.77
N LEU A 66 10.77 18.01 15.42
CA LEU A 66 10.27 18.18 16.78
C LEU A 66 8.75 18.01 16.87
N TYR A 67 8.00 18.48 15.86
CA TYR A 67 6.55 18.32 15.84
C TYR A 67 6.11 16.92 15.43
N ALA A 68 6.89 16.23 14.58
CA ALA A 68 6.68 14.83 14.29
C ALA A 68 6.98 13.96 15.52
N ALA A 69 8.05 14.22 16.27
CA ALA A 69 8.33 13.59 17.56
C ALA A 69 7.20 13.81 18.57
N ALA A 70 6.78 15.08 18.74
CA ALA A 70 5.74 15.41 19.69
C ALA A 70 4.37 14.81 19.37
N THR A 71 4.06 14.56 18.10
CA THR A 71 2.74 14.04 17.68
C THR A 71 2.76 12.53 17.40
N CYS A 72 3.86 11.97 16.88
CA CYS A 72 3.94 10.59 16.39
C CYS A 72 5.12 9.77 16.97
N GLY A 73 6.03 10.37 17.74
CA GLY A 73 7.23 9.68 18.26
C GLY A 73 6.96 8.75 19.45
N GLY A 74 5.79 8.83 20.09
CA GLY A 74 5.44 7.94 21.19
C GLY A 74 6.34 8.10 22.43
N PRO A 75 6.33 7.12 23.35
CA PRO A 75 7.24 7.11 24.49
C PRO A 75 8.67 6.95 23.99
N TYR A 76 9.57 7.85 24.39
CA TYR A 76 11.01 7.86 24.06
C TYR A 76 11.43 8.37 22.68
N ASP A 77 10.55 9.05 21.94
CA ASP A 77 10.86 9.63 20.63
C ASP A 77 11.39 8.57 19.64
N ASP A 78 10.56 7.57 19.36
CA ASP A 78 10.82 6.50 18.39
C ASP A 78 11.18 7.08 17.01
N GLU A 79 12.44 6.89 16.62
CA GLU A 79 13.02 7.49 15.41
C GLU A 79 12.32 6.98 14.14
N ASP A 80 11.97 5.70 14.07
CA ASP A 80 11.32 5.10 12.91
C ASP A 80 9.89 5.64 12.74
N ALA A 81 9.16 5.78 13.86
CA ALA A 81 7.83 6.39 13.86
C ALA A 81 7.87 7.86 13.42
N ILE A 82 8.90 8.60 13.84
CA ILE A 82 9.13 9.99 13.48
C ILE A 82 9.43 10.12 11.98
N GLU A 83 10.32 9.29 11.45
CA GLU A 83 10.66 9.27 10.03
C GLU A 83 9.45 8.92 9.16
N SER A 84 8.68 7.90 9.56
CA SER A 84 7.43 7.54 8.89
C SER A 84 6.46 8.72 8.84
N ALA A 85 6.23 9.38 9.98
CA ALA A 85 5.34 10.54 10.06
C ALA A 85 5.83 11.71 9.20
N LEU A 86 7.14 12.03 9.23
CA LEU A 86 7.71 13.11 8.41
C LEU A 86 7.54 12.84 6.91
N GLY A 87 7.82 11.61 6.49
CA GLY A 87 7.63 11.18 5.11
C GLY A 87 6.19 11.37 4.66
N MET A 88 5.23 10.89 5.45
CA MET A 88 3.80 11.00 5.10
C MET A 88 3.26 12.42 5.20
N MET A 89 3.70 13.23 6.16
CA MET A 89 3.35 14.65 6.20
C MET A 89 3.83 15.39 4.94
N ALA A 90 5.04 15.09 4.46
CA ALA A 90 5.55 15.68 3.22
C ALA A 90 4.70 15.25 2.00
N VAL A 91 4.30 13.97 1.94
CA VAL A 91 3.40 13.45 0.89
C VAL A 91 2.05 14.15 0.91
N VAL A 92 1.41 14.28 2.07
CA VAL A 92 0.11 14.98 2.23
C VAL A 92 0.17 16.38 1.62
N VAL A 93 1.20 17.15 2.01
CA VAL A 93 1.35 18.54 1.56
C VAL A 93 1.62 18.62 0.07
N PHE A 94 2.49 17.75 -0.44
CA PHE A 94 2.83 17.69 -1.85
C PHE A 94 1.63 17.31 -2.72
N GLU A 95 0.85 16.33 -2.31
CA GLU A 95 -0.27 15.77 -3.08
C GLU A 95 -1.59 16.54 -2.92
N LYS A 96 -1.67 17.50 -1.98
CA LYS A 96 -2.92 18.22 -1.65
C LYS A 96 -3.60 18.86 -2.87
N ALA A 97 -2.82 19.49 -3.74
CA ALA A 97 -3.34 20.21 -4.91
C ALA A 97 -3.42 19.32 -6.17
N MET A 98 -3.06 18.04 -6.06
CA MET A 98 -3.05 17.14 -7.21
C MET A 98 -4.45 16.61 -7.53
N PRO A 99 -4.76 16.35 -8.82
CA PRO A 99 -5.97 15.63 -9.21
C PRO A 99 -6.01 14.22 -8.58
N GLU A 100 -7.21 13.73 -8.30
CA GLU A 100 -7.40 12.43 -7.64
C GLU A 100 -6.74 11.27 -8.42
N ALA A 101 -6.80 11.29 -9.76
CA ALA A 101 -6.16 10.29 -10.59
C ALA A 101 -4.63 10.25 -10.41
N GLU A 102 -3.98 11.40 -10.21
CA GLU A 102 -2.53 11.47 -9.97
C GLU A 102 -2.17 11.00 -8.57
N ARG A 103 -2.99 11.36 -7.56
CA ARG A 103 -2.85 10.85 -6.19
C ARG A 103 -2.99 9.33 -6.14
N GLU A 104 -3.97 8.78 -6.84
CA GLU A 104 -4.17 7.34 -6.92
C GLU A 104 -2.97 6.63 -7.57
N ALA A 105 -2.43 7.19 -8.66
CA ALA A 105 -1.23 6.65 -9.29
C ALA A 105 0.00 6.68 -8.37
N ARG A 106 0.18 7.76 -7.61
CA ARG A 106 1.27 7.87 -6.61
C ARG A 106 1.08 6.93 -5.44
N ARG A 107 -0.14 6.80 -4.92
CA ARG A 107 -0.46 5.83 -3.88
C ARG A 107 -0.14 4.41 -4.34
N ARG A 108 -0.58 4.04 -5.56
CA ARG A 108 -0.22 2.76 -6.17
C ARG A 108 1.29 2.56 -6.22
N ALA A 109 2.06 3.57 -6.64
CA ALA A 109 3.51 3.49 -6.69
C ALA A 109 4.14 3.28 -5.29
N ARG A 110 3.63 3.94 -4.25
CA ARG A 110 4.08 3.72 -2.86
C ARG A 110 3.76 2.31 -2.35
N ILE A 111 2.55 1.82 -2.60
CA ILE A 111 2.16 0.45 -2.23
C ILE A 111 3.08 -0.56 -2.92
N VAL A 112 3.32 -0.40 -4.23
CA VAL A 112 4.22 -1.27 -4.99
C VAL A 112 5.65 -1.22 -4.44
N ALA A 113 6.14 -0.03 -4.07
CA ALA A 113 7.46 0.10 -3.45
C ALA A 113 7.52 -0.65 -2.11
N ARG A 114 6.51 -0.51 -1.23
CA ARG A 114 6.43 -1.27 0.03
C ARG A 114 6.39 -2.78 -0.20
N ILE A 115 5.66 -3.24 -1.23
CA ILE A 115 5.65 -4.66 -1.62
C ILE A 115 7.04 -5.13 -2.01
N ARG A 116 7.74 -4.37 -2.86
CA ARG A 116 9.11 -4.67 -3.29
C ARG A 116 10.11 -4.68 -2.13
N GLU A 117 9.90 -3.84 -1.12
CA GLU A 117 10.71 -3.78 0.10
C GLU A 117 10.35 -4.86 1.12
N GLY A 118 9.21 -5.54 0.96
CA GLY A 118 8.67 -6.46 1.97
C GLY A 118 8.11 -5.77 3.22
N SER A 119 7.83 -4.46 3.13
CA SER A 119 7.32 -3.63 4.23
C SER A 119 5.82 -3.29 4.10
N TYR A 120 5.10 -4.03 3.27
CA TYR A 120 3.65 -3.88 3.05
C TYR A 120 2.85 -4.50 4.20
N ASP A 121 1.60 -4.05 4.35
CA ASP A 121 0.67 -4.57 5.36
C ASP A 121 -0.64 -5.10 4.76
N GLU A 122 -1.57 -5.51 5.62
CA GLU A 122 -2.90 -5.98 5.21
C GLU A 122 -3.72 -4.88 4.52
N GLY A 123 -3.52 -3.62 4.88
CA GLY A 123 -4.20 -2.47 4.27
C GLY A 123 -3.77 -2.25 2.82
N ASP A 124 -2.48 -2.41 2.54
CA ASP A 124 -1.91 -2.39 1.19
C ASP A 124 -2.52 -3.48 0.30
N VAL A 125 -2.60 -4.71 0.82
CA VAL A 125 -3.19 -5.85 0.11
C VAL A 125 -4.69 -5.65 -0.12
N ALA A 126 -5.43 -5.23 0.90
CA ALA A 126 -6.87 -4.96 0.78
C ALA A 126 -7.15 -3.84 -0.25
N TRP A 127 -6.33 -2.79 -0.27
CA TRP A 127 -6.45 -1.74 -1.26
C TRP A 127 -6.21 -2.28 -2.68
N LEU A 128 -5.21 -3.14 -2.87
CA LEU A 128 -4.97 -3.77 -4.17
C LEU A 128 -6.10 -4.70 -4.58
N GLU A 129 -6.64 -5.50 -3.67
CA GLU A 129 -7.79 -6.39 -3.90
C GLU A 129 -9.02 -5.60 -4.36
N GLU A 130 -9.35 -4.51 -3.66
CA GLU A 130 -10.45 -3.62 -4.04
C GLU A 130 -10.27 -3.05 -5.46
N ARG A 131 -9.05 -2.62 -5.81
CA ARG A 131 -8.77 -2.05 -7.13
C ARG A 131 -8.74 -3.11 -8.23
N ALA A 132 -8.11 -4.24 -7.96
CA ALA A 132 -8.05 -5.38 -8.86
C ALA A 132 -9.47 -5.89 -9.21
N ALA A 133 -10.38 -5.95 -8.25
CA ALA A 133 -11.76 -6.37 -8.45
C ALA A 133 -12.54 -5.46 -9.44
N THR A 134 -12.11 -4.20 -9.60
CA THR A 134 -12.73 -3.27 -10.57
C THR A 134 -12.25 -3.46 -12.00
N MET A 135 -11.20 -4.25 -12.22
CA MET A 135 -10.67 -4.48 -13.57
C MET A 135 -11.72 -5.11 -14.48
N THR A 136 -11.76 -4.67 -15.72
CA THR A 136 -12.52 -5.31 -16.79
C THR A 136 -11.81 -6.57 -17.27
N ASN A 137 -12.57 -7.50 -17.88
CA ASN A 137 -11.96 -8.70 -18.47
C ASN A 137 -10.94 -8.34 -19.56
N ALA A 138 -11.14 -7.23 -20.28
CA ALA A 138 -10.20 -6.76 -21.30
C ALA A 138 -8.86 -6.34 -20.69
N GLU A 139 -8.88 -5.65 -19.54
CA GLU A 139 -7.65 -5.29 -18.81
C GLU A 139 -6.94 -6.52 -18.26
N ILE A 140 -7.67 -7.48 -17.70
CA ILE A 140 -7.08 -8.75 -17.23
C ILE A 140 -6.42 -9.50 -18.41
N LEU A 141 -7.06 -9.54 -19.58
CA LEU A 141 -6.51 -10.17 -20.79
C LEU A 141 -5.28 -9.44 -21.36
N ALA A 142 -5.07 -8.16 -21.00
CA ALA A 142 -3.93 -7.38 -21.46
C ALA A 142 -2.62 -7.73 -20.72
N MET A 143 -2.70 -8.54 -19.65
CA MET A 143 -1.54 -9.03 -18.93
C MET A 143 -0.63 -9.84 -19.86
N LYS A 144 0.64 -9.46 -19.97
CA LYS A 144 1.63 -10.14 -20.83
C LYS A 144 2.78 -10.67 -19.98
N PRO A 145 2.60 -11.85 -19.36
CA PRO A 145 3.55 -12.34 -18.36
C PRO A 145 4.91 -12.80 -18.92
N PHE A 146 5.16 -12.65 -20.22
CA PHE A 146 6.22 -13.33 -20.95
C PHE A 146 7.02 -12.39 -21.83
N ASP A 147 8.33 -12.63 -21.90
CA ASP A 147 9.22 -12.00 -22.88
C ASP A 147 9.24 -12.84 -24.16
N GLU A 148 9.11 -12.18 -25.32
CA GLU A 148 8.82 -12.75 -26.65
C GLU A 148 9.85 -13.79 -27.18
N ALA A 149 10.89 -14.13 -26.43
CA ALA A 149 12.06 -14.86 -26.91
C ALA A 149 11.92 -16.40 -26.92
N MET A 150 11.05 -17.01 -26.11
CA MET A 150 11.01 -18.48 -25.94
C MET A 150 9.62 -19.10 -25.70
N GLU A 151 8.56 -18.30 -25.63
CA GLU A 151 7.22 -18.73 -25.20
C GLU A 151 6.18 -18.50 -26.30
N HIS A 152 5.48 -19.57 -26.68
CA HIS A 152 4.37 -19.50 -27.63
C HIS A 152 3.05 -19.65 -26.87
N GLU A 153 2.29 -18.56 -26.76
CA GLU A 153 0.94 -18.60 -26.23
C GLU A 153 0.02 -19.47 -27.12
N ILE A 154 -0.67 -20.42 -26.49
CA ILE A 154 -1.67 -21.28 -27.14
C ILE A 154 -3.05 -20.62 -27.02
N SER A 155 -3.39 -20.18 -25.82
CA SER A 155 -4.66 -19.50 -25.55
C SER A 155 -4.63 -18.74 -24.23
N ARG A 156 -5.41 -17.67 -24.15
CA ARG A 156 -5.73 -16.98 -22.90
C ARG A 156 -7.22 -16.69 -22.80
N HIS A 157 -7.78 -16.76 -21.60
CA HIS A 157 -9.15 -16.34 -21.35
C HIS A 157 -9.35 -16.01 -19.87
N VAL A 158 -10.38 -15.20 -19.57
CA VAL A 158 -10.81 -14.95 -18.19
C VAL A 158 -11.87 -15.97 -17.81
N ALA A 159 -11.64 -16.68 -16.71
CA ALA A 159 -12.58 -17.62 -16.13
C ALA A 159 -12.97 -17.17 -14.72
N ARG A 160 -13.99 -17.80 -14.14
CA ARG A 160 -14.28 -17.72 -12.69
C ARG A 160 -13.87 -19.02 -12.03
N ALA A 161 -13.21 -18.93 -10.88
CA ALA A 161 -12.79 -20.10 -10.12
C ALA A 161 -14.00 -20.88 -9.61
N SER A 162 -14.13 -22.16 -9.97
CA SER A 162 -15.18 -23.03 -9.45
C SER A 162 -14.81 -23.67 -8.11
N THR A 163 -13.52 -23.91 -7.90
CA THR A 163 -12.89 -24.34 -6.64
C THR A 163 -11.70 -23.42 -6.36
N PRO A 164 -11.17 -23.40 -5.12
CA PRO A 164 -9.97 -22.63 -4.83
C PRO A 164 -8.85 -22.98 -5.82
N GLN A 165 -8.22 -21.96 -6.41
CA GLN A 165 -7.05 -22.11 -7.28
C GLN A 165 -5.86 -21.41 -6.62
N THR A 166 -4.65 -21.65 -7.12
CA THR A 166 -3.45 -20.94 -6.68
C THR A 166 -2.98 -20.05 -7.81
N ASP A 167 -2.75 -18.78 -7.48
CA ASP A 167 -2.12 -17.84 -8.40
C ASP A 167 -0.66 -18.21 -8.66
N HIS A 168 -0.23 -18.10 -9.91
CA HIS A 168 1.09 -18.54 -10.34
C HIS A 168 2.24 -17.65 -9.81
N TRP A 169 2.01 -16.35 -9.59
CA TRP A 169 3.05 -15.40 -9.19
C TRP A 169 3.00 -15.06 -7.70
N THR A 170 1.86 -14.58 -7.24
CA THR A 170 1.60 -14.27 -5.83
C THR A 170 1.46 -15.51 -4.98
N ARG A 171 1.29 -16.71 -5.54
CA ARG A 171 1.05 -17.96 -4.78
C ARG A 171 -0.18 -17.94 -3.85
N ARG A 172 -0.94 -16.84 -3.84
CA ARG A 172 -2.15 -16.66 -3.03
C ARG A 172 -3.27 -17.53 -3.57
N THR A 173 -4.21 -17.85 -2.69
CA THR A 173 -5.42 -18.55 -3.07
C THR A 173 -6.34 -17.62 -3.85
N ILE A 174 -6.79 -18.05 -5.02
CA ILE A 174 -7.90 -17.45 -5.78
C ILE A 174 -9.19 -18.14 -5.28
N PRO A 175 -10.03 -17.43 -4.52
CA PRO A 175 -11.24 -17.99 -3.95
C PRO A 175 -12.28 -18.36 -5.04
N PRO A 176 -13.17 -19.33 -4.74
CA PRO A 176 -14.30 -19.64 -5.61
C PRO A 176 -15.12 -18.39 -5.95
N GLY A 177 -15.51 -18.25 -7.21
CA GLY A 177 -16.28 -17.13 -7.74
C GLY A 177 -15.43 -15.98 -8.27
N GLU A 178 -14.16 -15.84 -7.86
CA GLU A 178 -13.27 -14.79 -8.33
C GLU A 178 -12.87 -15.01 -9.79
N ARG A 179 -12.74 -13.91 -10.54
CA ARG A 179 -12.23 -13.99 -11.91
C ARG A 179 -10.71 -14.16 -11.87
N HIS A 180 -10.18 -14.85 -12.87
CA HIS A 180 -8.74 -14.98 -13.03
C HIS A 180 -8.42 -15.23 -14.50
N LEU A 181 -7.21 -14.85 -14.90
CA LEU A 181 -6.64 -15.21 -16.18
C LEU A 181 -6.21 -16.67 -16.14
N ILE A 182 -6.68 -17.46 -17.10
CA ILE A 182 -6.08 -18.75 -17.44
C ILE A 182 -5.27 -18.53 -18.70
N LEU A 183 -4.01 -18.92 -18.64
CA LEU A 183 -3.10 -18.84 -19.76
C LEU A 183 -2.53 -20.23 -20.03
N ARG A 184 -2.54 -20.62 -21.31
CA ARG A 184 -1.93 -21.85 -21.79
C ARG A 184 -0.81 -21.53 -22.77
N GLU A 185 0.33 -22.17 -22.59
CA GLU A 185 1.56 -21.87 -23.32
C GLU A 185 2.37 -23.12 -23.63
N HIS A 186 3.24 -23.00 -24.63
CA HIS A 186 4.33 -23.93 -24.86
C HIS A 186 5.63 -23.38 -24.26
N LEU A 187 6.15 -24.07 -23.23
CA LEU A 187 7.44 -23.77 -22.62
C LEU A 187 8.36 -24.99 -22.79
N MET A 188 9.51 -24.79 -23.44
CA MET A 188 10.52 -25.83 -23.69
C MET A 188 9.93 -27.13 -24.30
N GLY A 189 8.94 -26.99 -25.18
CA GLY A 189 8.28 -28.12 -25.85
C GLY A 189 7.21 -28.84 -25.04
N ARG A 190 6.79 -28.31 -23.88
CA ARG A 190 5.67 -28.82 -23.09
C ARG A 190 4.56 -27.79 -23.00
N GLU A 191 3.31 -28.25 -22.98
CA GLU A 191 2.17 -27.39 -22.68
C GLU A 191 2.06 -27.18 -21.18
N ASN A 192 1.99 -25.92 -20.76
CA ASN A 192 1.71 -25.52 -19.39
C ASN A 192 0.43 -24.69 -19.32
N GLU A 193 -0.26 -24.76 -18.19
CA GLU A 193 -1.39 -23.89 -17.86
C GLU A 193 -1.09 -23.16 -16.55
N THR A 194 -1.13 -21.83 -16.59
CA THR A 194 -0.96 -20.96 -15.43
C THR A 194 -2.23 -20.18 -15.14
N ARG A 195 -2.38 -19.78 -13.88
CA ARG A 195 -3.54 -19.02 -13.39
C ARG A 195 -3.06 -17.75 -12.73
N HIS A 196 -3.65 -16.62 -13.07
CA HIS A 196 -3.30 -15.32 -12.50
C HIS A 196 -4.56 -14.61 -11.99
N SER A 197 -4.59 -14.36 -10.69
CA SER A 197 -5.55 -13.57 -9.93
C SER A 197 -5.70 -12.15 -10.49
N GLU A 198 -6.76 -11.47 -10.06
CA GLU A 198 -6.97 -10.06 -10.42
C GLU A 198 -5.84 -9.18 -9.89
N ILE A 199 -5.27 -9.49 -8.71
CA ILE A 199 -4.13 -8.75 -8.14
C ILE A 199 -2.90 -8.86 -9.03
N SER A 200 -2.53 -10.07 -9.45
CA SER A 200 -1.41 -10.29 -10.38
C SER A 200 -1.59 -9.52 -11.68
N ALA A 201 -2.81 -9.54 -12.24
CA ALA A 201 -3.14 -8.78 -13.43
C ALA A 201 -3.06 -7.26 -13.18
N TYR A 202 -3.52 -6.77 -12.03
CA TYR A 202 -3.48 -5.36 -11.66
C TYR A 202 -2.05 -4.84 -11.54
N LEU A 203 -1.20 -5.57 -10.81
CA LEU A 203 0.21 -5.22 -10.63
C LEU A 203 0.95 -5.17 -11.97
N HIS A 204 0.69 -6.14 -12.86
CA HIS A 204 1.30 -6.18 -14.17
C HIS A 204 0.81 -5.08 -15.12
N VAL A 205 -0.51 -4.94 -15.27
CA VAL A 205 -1.12 -4.13 -16.34
C VAL A 205 -1.29 -2.68 -15.91
N ILE A 206 -1.75 -2.44 -14.68
CA ILE A 206 -2.08 -1.10 -14.19
C ILE A 206 -0.93 -0.50 -13.41
N ALA A 207 -0.27 -1.29 -12.55
CA ALA A 207 0.88 -0.81 -11.81
C ALA A 207 2.18 -0.81 -12.64
N GLY A 208 2.22 -1.58 -13.74
CA GLY A 208 3.40 -1.68 -14.61
C GLY A 208 4.56 -2.42 -13.95
N ASP A 209 4.28 -3.18 -12.88
CA ASP A 209 5.28 -3.93 -12.12
C ASP A 209 4.77 -5.34 -11.81
N GLY A 210 4.82 -6.21 -12.82
CA GLY A 210 4.45 -7.63 -12.66
C GLY A 210 5.30 -8.36 -11.62
N GLY A 211 6.59 -8.00 -11.51
CA GLY A 211 7.52 -8.65 -10.58
C GLY A 211 7.23 -8.34 -9.10
N ALA A 212 6.47 -7.28 -8.79
CA ALA A 212 5.99 -7.05 -7.42
C ALA A 212 5.08 -8.19 -6.92
N SER A 213 4.41 -8.90 -7.83
CA SER A 213 3.55 -10.04 -7.50
C SER A 213 4.29 -11.15 -6.75
N GLU A 214 5.57 -11.36 -7.03
CA GLU A 214 6.38 -12.41 -6.39
C GLU A 214 6.62 -12.15 -4.89
N PHE A 215 6.58 -10.88 -4.46
CA PHE A 215 6.79 -10.47 -3.06
C PHE A 215 5.51 -10.60 -2.22
N LEU A 216 4.36 -10.83 -2.88
CA LEU A 216 3.10 -11.17 -2.24
C LEU A 216 2.94 -12.67 -2.00
N ALA A 217 3.90 -13.50 -2.45
CA ALA A 217 3.98 -14.89 -2.04
C ALA A 217 4.01 -14.93 -0.51
N GLU A 218 3.07 -15.67 0.09
CA GLU A 218 3.17 -16.03 1.50
C GLU A 218 4.60 -16.51 1.75
N TYR A 219 5.27 -15.89 2.72
CA TYR A 219 6.64 -16.20 3.09
C TYR A 219 6.68 -17.68 3.53
N ASP A 220 7.01 -18.57 2.60
CA ASP A 220 7.13 -19.99 2.90
C ASP A 220 8.46 -20.17 3.64
N GLU A 221 8.43 -20.04 4.97
CA GLU A 221 9.57 -20.27 5.86
C GLU A 221 10.27 -21.63 5.58
N HIS A 222 9.59 -22.57 4.90
CA HIS A 222 10.13 -23.88 4.55
C HIS A 222 11.10 -23.91 3.36
N ILE A 223 11.15 -22.88 2.50
CA ILE A 223 12.06 -22.88 1.33
C ILE A 223 13.47 -22.39 1.70
N ALA A 224 13.60 -21.52 2.70
CA ALA A 224 14.91 -20.99 3.15
C ALA A 224 15.74 -21.99 3.99
N LEU A 225 15.11 -23.05 4.53
CA LEU A 225 15.79 -24.09 5.30
C LEU A 225 16.28 -25.27 4.45
N ALA A 226 16.10 -25.21 3.12
CA ALA A 226 16.50 -26.27 2.19
C ALA A 226 17.66 -25.88 1.23
N SER A 227 18.27 -24.70 1.40
CA SER A 227 19.44 -24.24 0.62
C SER A 227 20.69 -24.09 1.47
#